data_AF-A0A1Z4UYY9-F1
#
_entry.id   AF-A0A1Z4UYY9-F1
#
_cell.length_a   1.000
_cell.length_b   1.000
_cell.length_c   1.000
_cell.angle_alpha   90.00
_cell.angle_beta   90.00
_cell.angle_gamma   90.00
#
_symmetry.space_group_name_H-M   'P 1'
#
loop_
_entity.id
_entity.type
_entity.pdbx_description
1 polymer ?
#
loop_
_entity_poly.entity_id
_entity_poly.type
_entity_poly.pdbx_seq_one_letter_code
_entity_poly.pdbx_strand_id
1 'polypeptide(L)'
;MQRISIENFGSVKKFEADVTDIMLLIGPQASGKSTISKSIVLFKSLKDEILNYIYINAFENLLSLNYIIRKILTYFEIQLDHEGSSVKYQYSNKKYITVSSSETYNLEIKISSTLEQELNLLITEILNYKIIFQEQQNKFKSLEELREIESDKRLQFKNFKSRIDQIFEEKHSSVFIPAGRSLMSTLTDQLQEIKNPDTLDYFTKSFVERINLLKTYFTDDLNTLIQNKDIALNLGDDLSRLLKKI
;
A
#
# COMPACT_ATOMS: atom_id res chain seq x y z
N MET A 1 2.63 -20.57 -1.48
CA MET A 1 1.19 -20.45 -1.20
C MET A 1 1.05 -19.64 0.07
N GLN A 2 0.27 -18.55 0.02
CA GLN A 2 0.13 -17.64 1.16
C GLN A 2 -1.01 -18.13 2.06
N ARG A 3 -0.94 -17.89 3.38
CA ARG A 3 -1.94 -18.36 4.35
C ARG A 3 -2.20 -17.29 5.40
N ILE A 4 -3.46 -17.17 5.82
CA ILE A 4 -3.87 -16.29 6.92
C ILE A 4 -4.48 -17.11 8.05
N SER A 5 -4.11 -16.75 9.28
CA SER A 5 -4.68 -17.31 10.51
C SER A 5 -5.08 -16.16 11.43
N ILE A 6 -6.31 -16.19 11.93
CA ILE A 6 -6.89 -15.16 12.79
C ILE A 6 -7.50 -15.85 14.01
N GLU A 7 -7.18 -15.34 15.19
CA GLU A 7 -7.79 -15.73 16.46
C GLU A 7 -8.23 -14.48 17.22
N ASN A 8 -9.49 -14.45 17.63
CA ASN A 8 -10.11 -13.40 18.43
C ASN A 8 -9.86 -11.96 17.94
N PHE A 9 -9.97 -11.69 16.64
CA PHE A 9 -9.77 -10.36 16.08
C PHE A 9 -11.08 -9.77 15.54
N GLY A 10 -11.53 -8.66 16.12
CA GLY A 10 -12.84 -8.08 15.83
C GLY A 10 -13.98 -9.09 16.05
N SER A 11 -14.82 -9.30 15.04
CA SER A 11 -15.90 -10.30 15.08
C SER A 11 -15.46 -11.72 14.73
N VAL A 12 -14.17 -11.93 14.41
CA VAL A 12 -13.63 -13.23 13.99
C VAL A 12 -13.04 -13.96 15.19
N LYS A 13 -13.71 -15.02 15.66
CA LYS A 13 -13.20 -15.87 16.76
C LYS A 13 -12.04 -16.75 16.32
N LYS A 14 -12.20 -17.46 15.20
CA LYS A 14 -11.16 -18.28 14.58
C LYS A 14 -11.38 -18.34 13.08
N PHE A 15 -10.33 -18.10 12.30
CA PHE A 15 -10.34 -18.26 10.86
C PHE A 15 -8.95 -18.68 10.40
N GLU A 16 -8.88 -19.70 9.55
CA GLU A 16 -7.63 -20.13 8.94
C GLU A 16 -7.91 -20.60 7.52
N ALA A 17 -7.21 -20.02 6.56
CA ALA A 17 -7.38 -20.34 5.16
C ALA A 17 -6.13 -20.00 4.35
N ASP A 18 -5.92 -20.75 3.27
CA ASP A 18 -4.97 -20.38 2.24
C ASP A 18 -5.56 -19.24 1.40
N VAL A 19 -4.72 -18.25 1.07
CA VAL A 19 -5.11 -17.11 0.25
C VAL A 19 -4.96 -17.53 -1.22
N THR A 20 -6.09 -17.82 -1.86
CA THR A 20 -6.21 -18.21 -3.26
C THR A 20 -6.38 -17.01 -4.18
N ASP A 21 -6.25 -17.23 -5.49
CA ASP A 21 -6.46 -16.19 -6.51
C ASP A 21 -7.88 -15.58 -6.43
N ILE A 22 -8.86 -16.42 -6.10
CA ILE A 22 -10.25 -16.01 -5.87
C ILE A 22 -10.70 -16.62 -4.54
N MET A 23 -11.10 -15.75 -3.60
CA MET A 23 -11.65 -16.16 -2.30
C MET A 23 -13.02 -15.50 -2.11
N LEU A 24 -14.05 -16.33 -1.91
CA LEU A 24 -15.41 -15.87 -1.65
C LEU A 24 -15.76 -16.04 -0.17
N LEU A 25 -15.95 -14.93 0.54
CA LEU A 25 -16.37 -14.93 1.94
C LEU A 25 -17.87 -14.62 2.04
N ILE A 26 -18.67 -15.58 2.51
CA ILE A 26 -20.12 -15.44 2.69
C ILE A 26 -20.52 -15.63 4.16
N GLY A 27 -21.65 -15.03 4.56
CA GLY A 27 -22.20 -15.16 5.91
C GLY A 27 -23.06 -13.96 6.33
N PRO A 28 -23.68 -14.00 7.52
CA PRO A 28 -24.54 -12.94 8.05
C PRO A 28 -23.86 -11.57 8.16
N GLN A 29 -24.63 -10.48 8.26
CA GLN A 29 -24.05 -9.15 8.53
C GLN A 29 -23.21 -9.16 9.82
N ALA A 30 -22.13 -8.38 9.85
CA ALA A 30 -21.20 -8.29 10.97
C ALA A 30 -20.48 -9.60 11.37
N SER A 31 -20.47 -10.62 10.49
CA SER A 31 -19.79 -11.90 10.72
C SER A 31 -18.26 -11.89 10.53
N GLY A 32 -17.61 -10.72 10.47
CA GLY A 32 -16.15 -10.62 10.31
C GLY A 32 -15.58 -10.75 8.89
N LYS A 33 -16.42 -10.85 7.84
CA LYS A 33 -15.95 -10.90 6.44
C LYS A 33 -15.05 -9.72 6.07
N SER A 34 -15.46 -8.50 6.44
CA SER A 34 -14.68 -7.28 6.20
C SER A 34 -13.34 -7.34 6.94
N THR A 35 -13.35 -7.78 8.21
CA THR A 35 -12.15 -7.98 9.03
C THR A 35 -11.15 -8.92 8.34
N ILE A 36 -11.58 -10.10 7.89
CA ILE A 36 -10.72 -11.05 7.16
C ILE A 36 -10.11 -10.40 5.91
N SER A 37 -10.95 -9.76 5.08
CA SER A 37 -10.48 -9.12 3.84
C SER A 37 -9.51 -7.95 4.09
N LYS A 38 -9.79 -7.12 5.09
CA LYS A 38 -8.93 -6.00 5.52
C LYS A 38 -7.60 -6.51 6.06
N SER A 39 -7.60 -7.58 6.86
CA SER A 39 -6.37 -8.22 7.33
C SER A 39 -5.52 -8.71 6.15
N ILE A 40 -6.10 -9.43 5.18
CA ILE A 40 -5.35 -9.88 4.00
C ILE A 40 -4.75 -8.68 3.24
N VAL A 41 -5.54 -7.63 2.98
CA VAL A 41 -5.05 -6.44 2.28
C VAL A 41 -3.90 -5.76 3.04
N LEU A 42 -4.06 -5.60 4.35
CA LEU A 42 -3.03 -5.03 5.23
C LEU A 42 -1.71 -5.77 5.09
N PHE A 43 -1.70 -7.09 5.28
CA PHE A 43 -0.45 -7.86 5.21
C PHE A 43 0.15 -7.82 3.80
N LYS A 44 -0.69 -7.83 2.75
CA LYS A 44 -0.21 -7.64 1.38
C LYS A 44 0.36 -6.24 1.11
N SER A 45 -0.16 -5.19 1.75
CA SER A 45 0.37 -3.82 1.62
C SER A 45 1.63 -3.58 2.46
N LEU A 46 1.92 -4.40 3.48
CA LEU A 46 3.06 -4.15 4.39
C LEU A 46 4.38 -3.97 3.65
N LYS A 47 4.64 -4.70 2.57
CA LYS A 47 5.86 -4.53 1.77
C LYS A 47 6.02 -3.09 1.25
N ASP A 48 4.94 -2.48 0.78
CA ASP A 48 4.96 -1.16 0.17
C ASP A 48 5.06 -0.09 1.24
N GLU A 49 4.31 -0.27 2.33
CA GLU A 49 4.33 0.63 3.48
C GLU A 49 5.69 0.62 4.19
N ILE A 50 6.31 -0.55 4.36
CA ILE A 50 7.67 -0.67 4.91
C ILE A 50 8.68 0.04 4.03
N LEU A 51 8.66 -0.22 2.70
CA LEU A 51 9.58 0.44 1.78
C LEU A 51 9.43 1.96 1.83
N ASN A 52 8.19 2.46 1.74
CA ASN A 52 7.90 3.89 1.78
C ASN A 52 8.35 4.50 3.11
N TYR A 53 8.07 3.83 4.24
CA TYR A 53 8.49 4.31 5.55
C TYR A 53 10.02 4.41 5.67
N ILE A 54 10.75 3.37 5.28
CA ILE A 54 12.22 3.39 5.30
C ILE A 54 12.73 4.48 4.36
N TYR A 55 12.20 4.54 3.14
CA TYR A 55 12.65 5.49 2.13
C TYR A 55 12.34 6.95 2.49
N ILE A 56 11.33 7.23 3.31
CA ILE A 56 11.06 8.59 3.81
C ILE A 56 11.90 8.85 5.07
N ASN A 57 11.89 7.97 6.06
CA ASN A 57 12.40 8.21 7.42
C ASN A 57 13.83 7.72 7.69
N ALA A 58 14.56 7.22 6.69
CA ALA A 58 15.85 6.55 6.90
C ALA A 58 16.97 7.34 7.63
N PHE A 59 16.83 8.62 7.96
CA PHE A 59 17.84 9.34 8.76
C PHE A 59 17.61 9.24 10.27
N GLU A 60 16.52 8.61 10.71
CA GLU A 60 16.30 8.28 12.12
C GLU A 60 17.10 7.01 12.49
N ASN A 61 18.24 7.21 13.13
CA ASN A 61 19.30 6.21 13.39
C ASN A 61 18.92 5.02 14.31
N LEU A 62 17.64 4.71 14.53
CA LEU A 62 17.21 3.72 15.53
C LEU A 62 15.92 2.95 15.17
N LEU A 63 15.58 2.86 13.87
CA LEU A 63 14.32 2.23 13.45
C LEU A 63 14.44 0.70 13.46
N SER A 64 13.98 0.07 14.54
CA SER A 64 13.77 -1.38 14.53
C SER A 64 12.60 -1.74 13.60
N LEU A 65 12.67 -2.91 12.95
CA LEU A 65 11.58 -3.41 12.10
C LEU A 65 10.24 -3.47 12.86
N ASN A 66 10.28 -3.88 14.13
CA ASN A 66 9.10 -3.89 14.99
C ASN A 66 8.52 -2.49 15.20
N TYR A 67 9.36 -1.47 15.34
CA TYR A 67 8.88 -0.09 15.45
C TYR A 67 8.20 0.38 14.15
N ILE A 68 8.81 0.09 12.99
CA ILE A 68 8.25 0.45 11.67
C ILE A 68 6.89 -0.23 11.48
N ILE A 69 6.82 -1.54 11.67
CA ILE A 69 5.56 -2.29 11.53
C ILE A 69 4.54 -1.78 12.53
N ARG A 70 4.91 -1.53 13.80
CA ARG A 70 3.98 -0.98 14.79
C ARG A 70 3.40 0.35 14.35
N LYS A 71 4.21 1.27 13.82
CA LYS A 71 3.73 2.56 13.29
C LYS A 71 2.76 2.38 12.14
N ILE A 72 3.04 1.46 11.22
CA ILE A 72 2.13 1.10 10.13
C ILE A 72 0.83 0.55 10.70
N LEU A 73 0.87 -0.44 11.60
CA LEU A 73 -0.34 -1.03 12.19
C LEU A 73 -1.20 0.00 12.94
N THR A 74 -0.58 0.97 13.64
CA THR A 74 -1.29 2.10 14.26
C THR A 74 -1.98 2.97 13.21
N TYR A 75 -1.32 3.23 12.07
CA TYR A 75 -1.92 3.98 10.96
C TYR A 75 -3.09 3.25 10.30
N PHE A 76 -3.09 1.92 10.32
CA PHE A 76 -4.21 1.08 9.88
C PHE A 76 -5.33 0.93 10.92
N GLU A 77 -5.24 1.62 12.06
CA GLU A 77 -6.24 1.62 13.14
C GLU A 77 -6.56 0.21 13.68
N ILE A 78 -5.55 -0.66 13.75
CA ILE A 78 -5.73 -2.01 14.27
C ILE A 78 -5.83 -1.96 15.79
N GLN A 79 -7.00 -2.33 16.29
CA GLN A 79 -7.27 -2.48 17.72
C GLN A 79 -7.38 -3.98 18.05
N LEU A 80 -6.43 -4.46 18.87
CA LEU A 80 -6.40 -5.83 19.37
C LEU A 80 -6.95 -5.81 20.81
N ASP A 81 -8.27 -5.87 20.93
CA ASP A 81 -9.01 -5.56 22.17
C ASP A 81 -9.12 -6.73 23.15
N HIS A 82 -8.65 -7.92 22.78
CA HIS A 82 -8.75 -9.10 23.63
C HIS A 82 -7.37 -9.73 23.87
N GLU A 83 -7.17 -10.20 25.09
CA GLU A 83 -6.03 -11.02 25.44
C GLU A 83 -6.07 -12.32 24.62
N GLY A 84 -4.94 -12.68 24.00
CA GLY A 84 -4.87 -13.82 23.08
C GLY A 84 -5.39 -13.55 21.66
N SER A 85 -5.75 -12.31 21.31
CA SER A 85 -5.98 -11.95 19.91
C SER A 85 -4.69 -12.09 19.10
N SER A 86 -4.76 -12.76 17.96
CA SER A 86 -3.63 -12.88 17.05
C SER A 86 -4.05 -12.89 15.58
N VAL A 87 -3.22 -12.29 14.75
CA VAL A 87 -3.32 -12.39 13.29
C VAL A 87 -1.95 -12.75 12.75
N LYS A 88 -1.87 -13.90 12.08
CA LYS A 88 -0.67 -14.39 11.42
C LYS A 88 -0.90 -14.41 9.91
N TYR A 89 0.03 -13.83 9.18
CA TYR A 89 0.09 -13.94 7.73
C TYR A 89 1.40 -14.60 7.32
N GLN A 90 1.27 -15.68 6.57
CA GLN A 90 2.37 -16.45 6.03
C GLN A 90 2.49 -16.16 4.54
N TYR A 91 3.61 -15.54 4.15
CA TYR A 91 3.93 -15.24 2.76
C TYR A 91 4.48 -16.48 2.05
N SER A 92 5.32 -17.25 2.75
CA SER A 92 5.85 -18.53 2.30
C SER A 92 6.17 -19.45 3.48
N ASN A 93 6.65 -20.67 3.21
CA ASN A 93 6.92 -21.67 4.27
C ASN A 93 7.85 -21.16 5.37
N LYS A 94 8.75 -20.22 5.05
CA LYS A 94 9.73 -19.66 5.99
C LYS A 94 9.47 -18.21 6.37
N LYS A 95 8.57 -17.51 5.66
CA LYS A 95 8.35 -16.06 5.82
C LYS A 95 6.95 -15.78 6.34
N TYR A 96 6.85 -15.20 7.53
CA TYR A 96 5.59 -14.82 8.14
C TYR A 96 5.74 -13.61 9.06
N ILE A 97 4.62 -12.93 9.29
CA ILE A 97 4.46 -11.91 10.32
C ILE A 97 3.25 -12.29 11.17
N THR A 98 3.42 -12.27 12.48
CA THR A 98 2.34 -12.43 13.46
C THR A 98 2.22 -11.14 14.26
N VAL A 99 0.99 -10.66 14.42
CA VAL A 99 0.64 -9.56 15.30
C VAL A 99 -0.26 -10.15 16.39
N SER A 100 0.11 -9.99 17.66
CA SER A 100 -0.65 -10.49 18.80
C SER A 100 -0.79 -9.44 19.89
N SER A 101 -1.84 -9.56 20.69
CA SER A 101 -1.99 -8.79 21.93
C SER A 101 -1.20 -9.46 23.05
N SER A 102 -0.35 -8.71 23.76
CA SER A 102 0.30 -9.18 24.98
C SER A 102 -0.56 -8.93 26.22
N GLU A 103 -0.22 -9.57 27.34
CA GLU A 103 -0.87 -9.39 28.66
C GLU A 103 -0.89 -7.91 29.13
N THR A 104 -0.05 -7.05 28.54
CA THR A 104 0.03 -5.60 28.85
C THR A 104 -0.73 -4.71 27.86
N TYR A 105 -1.62 -5.27 27.04
CA TYR A 105 -2.33 -4.57 25.95
C TYR A 105 -1.40 -3.92 24.91
N ASN A 106 -0.13 -4.37 24.86
CA ASN A 106 0.82 -3.91 23.86
C ASN A 106 0.81 -4.85 22.66
N LEU A 107 0.94 -4.27 21.46
CA LEU A 107 1.09 -5.01 20.22
C LEU A 107 2.45 -5.73 20.21
N GLU A 108 2.42 -7.05 20.26
CA GLU A 108 3.59 -7.89 20.03
C GLU A 108 3.66 -8.25 18.54
N ILE A 109 4.80 -7.99 17.91
CA ILE A 109 5.05 -8.29 16.50
C ILE A 109 6.15 -9.33 16.43
N LYS A 110 5.84 -10.48 15.81
CA LYS A 110 6.81 -11.54 15.54
C LYS A 110 7.03 -11.66 14.05
N ILE A 111 8.26 -11.49 13.63
CA ILE A 111 8.71 -11.65 12.24
C ILE A 111 9.52 -12.93 12.18
N SER A 112 9.33 -13.75 11.15
CA SER A 112 10.21 -14.90 10.91
C SER A 112 11.66 -14.46 10.70
N SER A 113 12.63 -15.20 11.23
CA SER A 113 14.05 -14.85 11.15
C SER A 113 14.56 -14.62 9.72
N THR A 114 14.12 -15.44 8.75
CA THR A 114 14.50 -15.28 7.34
C THR A 114 14.02 -13.94 6.78
N LEU A 115 12.75 -13.59 7.03
CA LEU A 115 12.18 -12.31 6.57
C LEU A 115 12.86 -11.12 7.25
N GLU A 116 13.12 -11.22 8.56
CA GLU A 116 13.79 -10.17 9.33
C GLU A 116 15.21 -9.91 8.83
N GLN A 117 15.99 -10.96 8.57
CA GLN A 117 17.34 -10.84 8.02
C GLN A 117 17.36 -10.19 6.64
N GLU A 118 16.51 -10.64 5.72
CA GLU A 118 16.41 -10.07 4.37
C GLU A 118 15.98 -8.60 4.39
N LEU A 119 15.02 -8.24 5.27
CA LEU A 119 14.58 -6.87 5.45
C LEU A 119 15.66 -5.97 6.05
N ASN A 120 16.40 -6.45 7.05
CA ASN A 120 17.51 -5.69 7.64
C ASN A 120 18.60 -5.41 6.60
N LEU A 121 18.93 -6.38 5.75
CA LEU A 121 19.86 -6.16 4.63
C LEU A 121 19.35 -5.07 3.67
N LEU A 122 18.07 -5.12 3.30
CA LEU A 122 17.47 -4.07 2.45
C LEU A 122 17.48 -2.69 3.13
N ILE A 123 17.20 -2.62 4.42
CA ILE A 123 17.28 -1.37 5.20
C ILE A 123 18.70 -0.81 5.13
N THR A 124 19.72 -1.62 5.42
CA THR A 124 21.13 -1.20 5.35
C THR A 124 21.50 -0.68 3.97
N GLU A 125 21.03 -1.32 2.89
CA GLU A 125 21.27 -0.85 1.53
C GLU A 125 20.62 0.50 1.23
N ILE A 126 19.37 0.71 1.65
CA ILE A 126 18.67 1.99 1.47
C ILE A 126 19.37 3.10 2.26
N LEU A 127 19.82 2.81 3.48
CA LEU A 127 20.58 3.74 4.32
C LEU A 127 21.90 4.14 3.66
N ASN A 128 22.68 3.16 3.20
CA ASN A 128 23.95 3.39 2.52
C ASN A 128 23.77 4.23 1.25
N TYR A 129 22.76 3.89 0.43
CA TYR A 129 22.42 4.67 -0.76
C TYR A 129 22.12 6.13 -0.40
N LYS A 130 21.31 6.36 0.63
CA LYS A 130 20.94 7.71 1.08
C LYS A 130 22.12 8.53 1.60
N ILE A 131 23.04 7.91 2.34
CA ILE A 131 24.26 8.56 2.83
C ILE A 131 25.12 9.01 1.65
N ILE A 132 25.41 8.09 0.72
CA ILE A 132 26.20 8.38 -0.49
C ILE A 132 25.54 9.49 -1.31
N PHE A 133 24.22 9.43 -1.47
CA PHE A 133 23.46 10.40 -2.25
C PHE A 133 23.47 11.80 -1.61
N GLN A 134 23.40 11.90 -0.27
CA GLN A 134 23.52 13.19 0.43
C GLN A 134 24.90 13.82 0.26
N GLU A 135 25.97 13.03 0.35
CA GLU A 135 27.34 13.53 0.14
C GLU A 135 27.55 14.07 -1.27
N GLN A 136 26.89 13.43 -2.26
CA GLN A 136 26.90 13.88 -3.64
C GLN A 136 26.10 15.17 -3.81
N GLN A 137 24.89 15.27 -3.23
CA GLN A 137 24.02 16.44 -3.35
C GLN A 137 24.71 17.76 -2.98
N ASN A 138 25.57 17.73 -1.96
CA ASN A 138 26.30 18.91 -1.49
C ASN A 138 27.34 19.46 -2.49
N LYS A 139 27.56 18.79 -3.64
CA LYS A 139 28.60 19.14 -4.62
C LYS A 139 28.08 19.72 -5.95
N PHE A 140 26.77 19.69 -6.23
CA PHE A 140 26.22 20.02 -7.57
C PHE A 140 25.86 21.49 -7.78
N LYS A 141 25.90 21.96 -9.04
CA LYS A 141 25.59 23.36 -9.39
C LYS A 141 24.77 23.55 -10.68
N SER A 142 24.64 22.56 -11.58
CA SER A 142 23.92 22.74 -12.86
C SER A 142 22.54 22.06 -12.91
N LEU A 143 21.68 22.48 -13.85
CA LEU A 143 20.32 21.93 -14.03
C LEU A 143 20.33 20.53 -14.64
N GLU A 144 21.28 20.23 -15.52
CA GLU A 144 21.46 18.92 -16.14
C GLU A 144 21.83 17.86 -15.10
N GLU A 145 22.79 18.16 -14.21
CA GLU A 145 23.17 17.29 -13.09
C GLU A 145 21.97 16.98 -12.19
N LEU A 146 21.12 17.98 -11.90
CA LEU A 146 19.91 17.78 -11.09
C LEU A 146 18.91 16.79 -11.72
N ARG A 147 18.79 16.80 -13.05
CA ARG A 147 17.89 15.86 -13.77
C ARG A 147 18.44 14.43 -13.75
N GLU A 148 19.74 14.26 -13.94
CA GLU A 148 20.39 12.95 -13.87
C GLU A 148 20.22 12.33 -12.48
N ILE A 149 20.44 13.13 -11.43
CA ILE A 149 20.23 12.74 -10.04
C ILE A 149 18.78 12.28 -9.78
N GLU A 150 17.79 12.99 -10.32
CA GLU A 150 16.39 12.60 -10.17
C GLU A 150 16.09 11.29 -10.90
N SER A 151 16.65 11.09 -12.10
CA SER A 151 16.54 9.85 -12.85
C SER A 151 17.15 8.67 -12.08
N ASP A 152 18.36 8.83 -11.57
CA ASP A 152 19.06 7.80 -10.78
C ASP A 152 18.28 7.46 -9.51
N LYS A 153 17.74 8.47 -8.83
CA LYS A 153 16.87 8.28 -7.66
C LYS A 153 15.66 7.41 -7.99
N ARG A 154 14.99 7.66 -9.12
CA ARG A 154 13.84 6.87 -9.58
C ARG A 154 14.25 5.44 -9.93
N LEU A 155 15.39 5.24 -10.58
CA LEU A 155 15.93 3.92 -10.91
C LEU A 155 16.23 3.11 -9.65
N GLN A 156 16.91 3.72 -8.68
CA GLN A 156 17.25 3.05 -7.43
C GLN A 156 16.03 2.71 -6.59
N PHE A 157 15.04 3.60 -6.54
CA PHE A 157 13.77 3.28 -5.89
C PHE A 157 13.07 2.06 -6.54
N LYS A 158 13.08 1.96 -7.88
CA LYS A 158 12.57 0.78 -8.59
C LYS A 158 13.33 -0.50 -8.23
N ASN A 159 14.65 -0.42 -8.05
CA ASN A 159 15.45 -1.56 -7.61
C ASN A 159 15.05 -2.02 -6.20
N PHE A 160 14.92 -1.09 -5.25
CA PHE A 160 14.44 -1.40 -3.90
C PHE A 160 13.04 -2.00 -3.90
N LYS A 161 12.15 -1.47 -4.75
CA LYS A 161 10.80 -2.01 -4.96
C LYS A 161 10.82 -3.45 -5.45
N SER A 162 11.59 -3.74 -6.50
CA SER A 162 11.74 -5.10 -7.02
C SER A 162 12.30 -6.05 -5.95
N ARG A 163 13.22 -5.56 -5.12
CA ARG A 163 13.83 -6.36 -4.06
C ARG A 163 12.85 -6.67 -2.94
N ILE A 164 12.07 -5.69 -2.46
CA ILE A 164 11.07 -5.95 -1.43
C ILE A 164 9.96 -6.87 -1.93
N ASP A 165 9.57 -6.77 -3.20
CA ASP A 165 8.62 -7.70 -3.83
C ASP A 165 9.13 -9.15 -3.82
N GLN A 166 10.44 -9.36 -4.03
CA GLN A 166 11.08 -10.67 -3.91
C GLN A 166 11.16 -11.17 -2.47
N ILE A 167 11.48 -10.28 -1.51
CA ILE A 167 11.54 -10.61 -0.08
C ILE A 167 10.18 -11.13 0.40
N PHE A 168 9.09 -10.45 0.05
CA PHE A 168 7.74 -10.86 0.43
C PHE A 168 7.11 -11.91 -0.50
N GLU A 169 7.78 -12.29 -1.58
CA GLU A 169 7.23 -13.20 -2.62
C GLU A 169 5.86 -12.73 -3.14
N GLU A 170 5.67 -11.42 -3.25
CA GLU A 170 4.42 -10.77 -3.64
C GLU A 170 4.76 -9.59 -4.55
N LYS A 171 4.34 -9.66 -5.82
CA LYS A 171 4.62 -8.61 -6.82
C LYS A 171 3.46 -7.63 -6.98
N HIS A 172 2.25 -8.02 -6.58
CA HIS A 172 1.08 -7.20 -6.79
C HIS A 172 0.96 -6.13 -5.70
N SER A 173 0.47 -4.95 -6.07
CA SER A 173 0.02 -3.95 -5.10
C SER A 173 -1.38 -4.32 -4.63
N SER A 174 -1.65 -4.27 -3.33
CA SER A 174 -2.99 -4.51 -2.81
C SER A 174 -3.88 -3.29 -3.02
N VAL A 175 -5.15 -3.55 -3.33
CA VAL A 175 -6.19 -2.52 -3.46
C VAL A 175 -7.41 -2.98 -2.67
N PHE A 176 -7.93 -2.10 -1.81
CA PHE A 176 -9.19 -2.33 -1.12
C PHE A 176 -10.30 -1.53 -1.79
N ILE A 177 -11.42 -2.20 -2.06
CA ILE A 177 -12.62 -1.57 -2.59
C ILE A 177 -13.72 -1.70 -1.53
N PRO A 178 -14.14 -0.60 -0.89
CA PRO A 178 -15.15 -0.65 0.16
C PRO A 178 -16.54 -0.95 -0.42
N ALA A 179 -17.42 -1.50 0.40
CA ALA A 179 -18.82 -1.74 0.02
C ALA A 179 -19.56 -0.43 -0.35
N GLY A 180 -19.23 0.68 0.33
CA GLY A 180 -19.78 2.01 0.07
C GLY A 180 -19.18 2.74 -1.14
N ARG A 181 -18.41 2.06 -2.01
CA ARG A 181 -17.67 2.67 -3.12
C ARG A 181 -18.48 3.63 -3.99
N SER A 182 -19.75 3.33 -4.28
CA SER A 182 -20.58 4.16 -5.16
C SER A 182 -20.85 5.53 -4.55
N LEU A 183 -21.21 5.56 -3.26
CA LEU A 183 -21.38 6.81 -2.51
C LEU A 183 -20.06 7.58 -2.42
N MET A 184 -18.98 6.88 -2.06
CA MET A 184 -17.66 7.50 -1.92
C MET A 184 -17.12 8.08 -3.23
N SER A 185 -17.37 7.41 -4.36
CA SER A 185 -16.98 7.88 -5.69
C SER A 185 -17.82 9.07 -6.18
N THR A 186 -19.06 9.19 -5.71
CA THR A 186 -19.94 10.32 -6.06
C THR A 186 -19.58 11.55 -5.24
N LEU A 187 -19.26 11.35 -3.97
CA LEU A 187 -18.97 12.41 -3.01
C LEU A 187 -17.47 12.71 -2.90
N THR A 188 -16.63 12.20 -3.81
CA THR A 188 -15.17 12.27 -3.63
C THR A 188 -14.67 13.72 -3.51
N ASP A 189 -15.28 14.65 -4.24
CA ASP A 189 -14.93 16.08 -4.17
C ASP A 189 -15.34 16.69 -2.81
N GLN A 190 -16.47 16.28 -2.23
CA GLN A 190 -16.92 16.74 -0.90
C GLN A 190 -16.10 16.08 0.22
N LEU A 191 -15.69 14.83 0.04
CA LEU A 191 -14.81 14.13 0.97
C LEU A 191 -13.41 14.77 1.04
N GLN A 192 -12.97 15.49 0.00
CA GLN A 192 -11.73 16.29 0.05
C GLN A 192 -11.86 17.49 1.01
N GLU A 193 -13.05 18.10 1.10
CA GLU A 193 -13.31 19.23 1.99
C GLU A 193 -13.45 18.83 3.46
N ILE A 194 -13.50 17.54 3.76
CA ILE A 194 -13.39 17.04 5.13
C ILE A 194 -11.94 17.27 5.57
N LYS A 195 -11.69 18.48 6.08
CA LYS A 195 -10.38 18.98 6.55
C LYS A 195 -9.75 18.16 7.67
N ASN A 196 -10.45 17.15 8.20
CA ASN A 196 -9.97 16.30 9.27
C ASN A 196 -9.66 14.89 8.73
N PRO A 197 -8.37 14.57 8.52
CA PRO A 197 -7.93 13.22 8.13
C PRO A 197 -8.31 12.13 9.13
N ASP A 198 -8.70 12.49 10.36
CA ASP A 198 -9.02 11.58 11.46
C ASP A 198 -10.47 11.06 11.45
N THR A 199 -11.27 11.44 10.45
CA THR A 199 -12.69 11.01 10.36
C THR A 199 -12.90 9.77 9.49
N LEU A 200 -11.94 9.42 8.64
CA LEU A 200 -12.03 8.32 7.69
C LEU A 200 -10.96 7.27 8.00
N ASP A 201 -11.38 6.00 8.07
CA ASP A 201 -10.44 4.89 8.25
C ASP A 201 -9.43 4.81 7.08
N TYR A 202 -8.26 4.21 7.33
CA TYR A 202 -7.19 4.05 6.33
C TYR A 202 -7.72 3.53 4.98
N PHE A 203 -8.59 2.52 5.03
CA PHE A 203 -9.11 1.85 3.85
C PHE A 203 -9.98 2.78 3.00
N THR A 204 -10.83 3.59 3.62
CA THR A 204 -11.65 4.57 2.93
C THR A 204 -10.80 5.70 2.37
N LYS A 205 -9.84 6.19 3.16
CA LYS A 205 -8.90 7.22 2.71
C LYS A 205 -8.10 6.77 1.48
N SER A 206 -7.51 5.58 1.54
CA SER A 206 -6.75 4.99 0.44
C SER A 206 -7.59 4.83 -0.83
N PHE A 207 -8.86 4.43 -0.69
CA PHE A 207 -9.78 4.33 -1.82
C PHE A 207 -10.10 5.70 -2.43
N VAL A 208 -10.44 6.70 -1.59
CA VAL A 208 -10.76 8.08 -2.03
C VAL A 208 -9.58 8.72 -2.74
N GLU A 209 -8.37 8.64 -2.17
CA GLU A 209 -7.14 9.15 -2.77
C GLU A 209 -6.88 8.53 -4.15
N ARG A 210 -7.06 7.20 -4.25
CA ARG A 210 -6.90 6.50 -5.53
C ARG A 210 -7.93 6.94 -6.57
N ILE A 211 -9.20 7.09 -6.20
CA ILE A 211 -10.23 7.59 -7.11
C ILE A 211 -9.90 9.00 -7.60
N ASN A 212 -9.47 9.89 -6.71
CA ASN A 212 -9.04 11.25 -7.06
C ASN A 212 -7.87 11.25 -8.05
N LEU A 213 -6.85 10.45 -7.78
CA LEU A 213 -5.70 10.32 -8.67
C LEU A 213 -6.09 9.78 -10.04
N LEU A 214 -7.06 8.86 -10.12
CA LEU A 214 -7.52 8.31 -11.40
C LEU A 214 -8.48 9.25 -12.13
N LYS A 215 -9.31 10.01 -11.40
CA LYS A 215 -10.30 10.93 -11.95
C LYS A 215 -9.65 11.96 -12.88
N THR A 216 -8.49 12.50 -12.51
CA THR A 216 -7.76 13.46 -13.38
C THR A 216 -7.45 12.88 -14.76
N TYR A 217 -7.08 11.61 -14.86
CA TYR A 217 -6.81 10.95 -16.14
C TYR A 217 -8.07 10.76 -17.01
N PHE A 218 -9.26 10.61 -16.41
CA PHE A 218 -10.50 10.40 -17.17
C PHE A 218 -11.28 11.69 -17.45
N THR A 219 -11.05 12.74 -16.67
CA THR A 219 -11.80 14.00 -16.82
C THR A 219 -11.24 14.84 -17.98
N ASP A 220 -9.92 14.84 -18.15
CA ASP A 220 -9.27 15.52 -19.27
C ASP A 220 -9.57 14.78 -20.59
N ASP A 221 -9.58 13.45 -20.58
CA ASP A 221 -9.81 12.64 -21.78
C ASP A 221 -11.22 12.80 -22.36
N LEU A 222 -12.25 13.03 -21.53
CA LEU A 222 -13.60 13.30 -22.03
C LEU A 222 -13.73 14.68 -22.68
N ASN A 223 -13.12 15.71 -22.09
CA ASN A 223 -13.14 17.05 -22.66
C ASN A 223 -12.29 17.14 -23.91
N THR A 224 -11.13 16.47 -23.95
CA THR A 224 -10.35 16.33 -25.18
C THR A 224 -11.07 15.45 -26.20
N LEU A 225 -11.81 14.40 -25.82
CA LEU A 225 -12.65 13.62 -26.73
C LEU A 225 -13.79 14.46 -27.33
N ILE A 226 -14.42 15.33 -26.53
CA ILE A 226 -15.46 16.25 -27.00
C ILE A 226 -14.84 17.31 -27.92
N GLN A 227 -13.72 17.92 -27.53
CA GLN A 227 -12.98 18.86 -28.37
C GLN A 227 -12.51 18.19 -29.67
N ASN A 228 -11.97 16.97 -29.60
CA ASN A 228 -11.55 16.20 -30.76
C ASN A 228 -12.73 15.82 -31.65
N LYS A 229 -13.92 15.58 -31.08
CA LYS A 229 -15.15 15.36 -31.83
C LYS A 229 -15.63 16.63 -32.53
N ASP A 230 -15.56 17.79 -31.89
CA ASP A 230 -15.90 19.08 -32.49
C ASP A 230 -14.87 19.50 -33.55
N ILE A 231 -13.59 19.21 -33.32
CA ILE A 231 -12.50 19.40 -34.29
C ILE A 231 -12.68 18.44 -35.48
N ALA A 232 -13.06 17.17 -35.26
CA ALA A 232 -13.34 16.20 -36.31
C ALA A 232 -14.66 16.42 -37.05
N LEU A 233 -15.63 17.11 -36.44
CA LEU A 233 -16.85 17.58 -37.11
C LEU A 233 -16.55 18.80 -37.99
N ASN A 234 -15.62 19.67 -37.56
CA ASN A 234 -15.18 20.83 -38.33
C ASN A 234 -14.18 20.48 -39.45
N LEU A 235 -13.38 19.44 -39.27
CA LEU A 235 -12.50 18.85 -40.27
C LEU A 235 -13.13 17.53 -40.70
N GLY A 236 -14.08 17.59 -41.61
CA GLY A 236 -14.78 16.40 -42.09
C GLY A 236 -13.82 15.34 -42.62
N ASP A 237 -13.41 14.40 -41.76
CA ASP A 237 -13.02 13.04 -42.09
C ASP A 237 -12.71 12.19 -40.84
N ASP A 238 -13.53 11.14 -40.72
CA ASP A 238 -13.22 9.78 -40.28
C ASP A 238 -12.57 9.52 -38.90
N LEU A 239 -13.42 9.63 -37.87
CA LEU A 239 -13.24 9.15 -36.49
C LEU A 239 -12.70 7.72 -36.36
N SER A 240 -12.84 6.87 -37.40
CA SER A 240 -12.40 5.47 -37.38
C SER A 240 -10.87 5.28 -37.32
N ARG A 241 -10.09 6.29 -37.74
CA ARG A 241 -8.62 6.23 -37.69
C ARG A 241 -8.03 6.55 -36.30
N LEU A 242 -8.67 7.40 -35.51
CA LEU A 242 -8.19 7.81 -34.19
C LEU A 242 -8.38 6.72 -33.13
N LEU A 243 -9.46 5.95 -33.22
CA LEU A 243 -9.79 4.88 -32.26
C LEU A 243 -8.96 3.60 -32.43
N LYS A 244 -8.12 3.49 -33.47
CA LYS A 244 -7.24 2.32 -33.70
C LYS A 244 -5.90 2.35 -32.94
N LYS A 245 -5.65 3.39 -32.15
CA LYS A 245 -4.40 3.56 -31.38
C LYS A 245 -4.57 3.47 -29.84
N ILE A 246 -5.75 3.09 -29.37
CA ILE A 246 -6.01 2.66 -27.99
C ILE A 246 -6.13 1.14 -28.00
#